data_AF-A0A964YJI2-F1
#
_entry.id   AF-A0A964YJI2-F1
#
_cell.length_a   1.000
_cell.length_b   1.000
_cell.length_c   1.000
_cell.angle_alpha   90.00
_cell.angle_beta   90.00
_cell.angle_gamma   90.00
#
_symmetry.space_group_name_H-M   'P 1'
#
loop_
_entity.id
_entity.type
_entity.pdbx_description
1 polymer ?
#
loop_
_entity_poly.entity_id
_entity_poly.type
_entity_poly.pdbx_seq_one_letter_code
_entity_poly.pdbx_strand_id
1 'polypeptide(L)'
;MNKVSLIIQREYITRVSNKRFLLMTILMPLIFIVFIFGSAFFAASIKEETKIAIATDPGFLKDHIKSEEEDVIFEFTNDVDSLNYSTKGFDAVMYPAIENEKLIANIHSKKQLGLEKSNYIDR
;
A
#
# COMPACT_ATOMS: atom_id res chain seq x y z
N MET A 1 50.65 -26.44 15.20
CA MET A 1 49.45 -26.43 14.34
C MET A 1 48.99 -25.00 13.97
N ASN A 2 49.92 -24.10 13.59
CA ASN A 2 49.62 -22.67 13.29
C ASN A 2 49.57 -22.34 11.79
N LYS A 3 49.76 -23.33 10.91
CA LYS A 3 49.88 -23.09 9.47
C LYS A 3 48.57 -22.59 8.86
N VAL A 4 47.43 -23.08 9.32
CA VAL A 4 46.09 -22.66 8.83
C VAL A 4 45.84 -21.17 9.12
N SER A 5 46.14 -20.70 10.34
CA SER A 5 45.98 -19.28 10.69
C SER A 5 46.86 -18.36 9.84
N LEU A 6 48.10 -18.77 9.54
CA LEU A 6 48.99 -18.00 8.67
C LEU A 6 48.51 -17.93 7.22
N ILE A 7 47.91 -19.01 6.72
CA ILE A 7 47.32 -19.05 5.37
C ILE A 7 46.11 -18.11 5.30
N ILE A 8 45.22 -18.16 6.30
CA ILE A 8 44.04 -17.29 6.36
C ILE A 8 44.46 -15.82 6.40
N GLN A 9 45.45 -15.47 7.22
CA GLN A 9 45.93 -14.09 7.33
C GLN A 9 46.46 -13.55 6.00
N ARG A 10 47.28 -14.34 5.28
CA ARG A 10 47.81 -13.92 3.97
C ARG A 10 46.70 -13.73 2.95
N GLU A 11 45.79 -14.70 2.85
CA GLU A 11 44.66 -14.63 1.91
C GLU A 11 43.74 -13.43 2.22
N TYR A 12 43.45 -13.18 3.50
CA TYR A 12 42.65 -12.04 3.93
C TYR A 12 43.29 -10.72 3.53
N ILE A 13 44.58 -10.51 3.82
CA ILE A 13 45.28 -9.26 3.46
C ILE A 13 45.26 -9.07 1.94
N THR A 14 45.59 -10.11 1.17
CA THR A 14 45.55 -10.04 -0.31
C THR A 14 44.16 -9.67 -0.84
N ARG A 15 43.10 -10.18 -0.20
CA ARG A 15 41.73 -9.93 -0.61
C ARG A 15 41.25 -8.54 -0.20
N VAL A 16 41.47 -8.13 1.04
CA VAL A 16 41.00 -6.84 1.60
C VAL A 16 41.79 -5.64 1.06
N SER A 17 43.07 -5.80 0.77
CA SER A 17 43.89 -4.73 0.17
C SER A 17 43.60 -4.51 -1.31
N ASN A 18 42.77 -5.35 -1.95
CA ASN A 18 42.36 -5.15 -3.33
C ASN A 18 41.36 -3.98 -3.42
N LYS A 19 41.65 -3.00 -4.29
CA LYS A 19 40.78 -1.84 -4.53
C LYS A 19 39.34 -2.22 -4.86
N ARG A 20 39.13 -3.31 -5.61
CA ARG A 20 37.78 -3.80 -5.95
C ARG A 20 37.03 -4.32 -4.73
N PHE A 21 37.74 -4.98 -3.81
CA PHE A 21 37.14 -5.47 -2.57
C PHE A 21 36.68 -4.27 -1.72
N LEU A 22 37.58 -3.32 -1.46
CA LEU A 22 37.25 -2.15 -0.65
C LEU A 22 36.12 -1.31 -1.26
N LEU A 23 36.14 -1.12 -2.59
CA LEU A 23 35.08 -0.42 -3.30
C LEU A 23 33.74 -1.11 -3.09
N MET A 24 33.64 -2.43 -3.32
CA MET A 24 32.39 -3.16 -3.17
C MET A 24 31.92 -3.23 -1.71
N THR A 25 32.83 -3.36 -0.74
CA THR A 25 32.49 -3.37 0.68
C THR A 25 31.89 -2.06 1.17
N ILE A 26 32.26 -0.92 0.57
CA ILE A 26 31.68 0.38 0.93
C ILE A 26 30.46 0.71 0.06
N LEU A 27 30.55 0.41 -1.24
CA LEU A 27 29.51 0.72 -2.21
C LEU A 27 28.24 -0.09 -1.96
N MET A 28 28.37 -1.37 -1.60
CA MET A 28 27.21 -2.23 -1.42
C MET A 28 26.32 -1.80 -0.24
N PRO A 29 26.84 -1.52 0.97
CA PRO A 29 26.05 -0.93 2.06
C PRO A 29 25.42 0.42 1.68
N LEU A 30 26.13 1.27 0.94
CA LEU A 30 25.59 2.56 0.48
C LEU A 30 24.40 2.37 -0.45
N ILE A 31 24.51 1.45 -1.42
CA ILE A 31 23.41 1.09 -2.33
C ILE A 31 22.22 0.56 -1.53
N PHE A 32 22.45 -0.29 -0.53
CA PHE A 32 21.35 -0.80 0.31
C PHE A 32 20.64 0.31 1.08
N ILE A 33 21.38 1.27 1.65
CA ILE A 33 20.79 2.43 2.32
C ILE A 33 19.91 3.20 1.33
N VAL A 34 20.45 3.58 0.18
CA VAL A 34 19.69 4.32 -0.85
C VAL A 34 18.48 3.54 -1.32
N PHE A 35 18.59 2.23 -1.51
CA PHE A 35 17.50 1.39 -1.95
C PHE A 35 16.39 1.29 -0.90
N ILE A 36 16.73 1.08 0.37
CA ILE A 36 15.75 0.98 1.47
C ILE A 36 15.04 2.33 1.64
N PHE A 37 15.78 3.42 1.81
CA PHE A 37 15.17 4.74 2.01
C PHE A 37 14.42 5.22 0.76
N GLY A 38 14.97 4.96 -0.42
CA GLY A 38 14.32 5.28 -1.69
C GLY A 38 13.00 4.54 -1.85
N SER A 39 13.00 3.22 -1.63
CA SER A 39 11.76 2.41 -1.72
C SER A 39 10.71 2.84 -0.68
N ALA A 40 11.12 3.11 0.55
CA ALA A 40 10.22 3.62 1.59
C ALA A 40 9.65 5.00 1.23
N PHE A 41 10.48 5.90 0.69
CA PHE A 41 10.05 7.21 0.23
C PHE A 41 9.04 7.12 -0.93
N PHE A 42 9.32 6.27 -1.93
CA PHE A 42 8.38 6.04 -3.03
C PHE A 42 7.08 5.43 -2.54
N ALA A 43 7.14 4.43 -1.66
CA ALA A 43 5.95 3.81 -1.07
C ALA A 43 5.10 4.84 -0.31
N ALA A 44 5.72 5.68 0.52
CA ALA A 44 5.03 6.73 1.27
C ALA A 44 4.49 7.87 0.39
N SER A 45 5.06 8.08 -0.80
CA SER A 45 4.62 9.10 -1.74
C SER A 45 3.38 8.66 -2.55
N ILE A 46 3.06 7.37 -2.56
CA ILE A 46 1.85 6.86 -3.20
C ILE A 46 0.67 7.13 -2.26
N LYS A 47 0.11 8.35 -2.34
CA LYS A 47 -1.22 8.66 -1.81
C LYS A 47 -2.25 8.35 -2.89
N GLU A 48 -2.84 7.16 -2.86
CA GLU A 48 -3.96 6.81 -3.73
C GLU A 48 -5.28 7.21 -3.06
N GLU A 49 -5.80 8.38 -3.43
CA GLU A 49 -7.18 8.78 -3.13
C GLU A 49 -8.14 7.74 -3.70
N THR A 50 -8.92 7.07 -2.83
CA THR A 50 -9.87 6.05 -3.24
C THR A 50 -11.25 6.65 -3.33
N LYS A 51 -11.82 6.67 -4.54
CA LYS A 51 -13.18 7.17 -4.74
C LYS A 51 -14.18 6.03 -4.67
N ILE A 52 -15.08 6.07 -3.70
CA ILE A 52 -16.11 5.05 -3.49
C ILE A 52 -17.48 5.68 -3.80
N ALA A 53 -18.16 5.15 -4.82
CA ALA A 53 -19.54 5.51 -5.10
C ALA A 53 -20.49 4.75 -4.17
N ILE A 54 -21.46 5.42 -3.58
CA ILE A 54 -22.54 4.79 -2.81
C ILE A 54 -23.78 4.76 -3.70
N ALA A 55 -24.13 3.57 -4.18
CA ALA A 55 -25.25 3.34 -5.07
C ALA A 55 -26.52 3.04 -4.25
N THR A 56 -27.57 3.83 -4.46
CA THR A 56 -28.84 3.78 -3.71
C THR A 56 -28.67 4.25 -2.26
N ASP A 57 -28.93 5.54 -2.03
CA ASP A 57 -28.92 6.13 -0.69
C ASP A 57 -30.22 5.81 0.06
N PRO A 58 -30.18 5.08 1.18
CA PRO A 58 -31.32 4.91 2.07
C PRO A 58 -31.60 6.15 2.95
N GLY A 59 -30.90 7.26 2.74
CA GLY A 59 -31.10 8.56 3.39
C GLY A 59 -30.41 8.70 4.75
N PHE A 60 -30.08 7.58 5.42
CA PHE A 60 -29.41 7.58 6.73
C PHE A 60 -27.88 7.60 6.64
N LEU A 61 -27.28 7.28 5.50
CA LEU A 61 -25.82 7.20 5.38
C LEU A 61 -25.19 8.56 5.10
N LYS A 62 -25.93 9.45 4.45
CA LYS A 62 -25.46 10.80 4.10
C LYS A 62 -25.11 11.66 5.31
N ASP A 63 -25.81 11.46 6.42
CA ASP A 63 -25.59 12.21 7.67
C ASP A 63 -24.52 11.59 8.57
N HIS A 64 -24.16 10.33 8.33
CA HIS A 64 -23.28 9.53 9.20
C HIS A 64 -21.92 9.19 8.55
N ILE A 65 -21.81 9.22 7.22
CA ILE A 65 -20.55 9.05 6.50
C ILE A 65 -20.02 10.43 6.12
N LYS A 66 -19.00 10.89 6.86
CA LYS A 66 -18.20 12.04 6.47
C LYS A 66 -16.87 11.55 5.90
N SER A 67 -16.48 12.12 4.75
CA SER A 67 -15.12 12.01 4.22
C SER A 67 -14.17 12.81 5.11
N GLU A 68 -13.87 12.30 6.31
CA GLU A 68 -12.98 12.98 7.28
C GLU A 68 -11.49 12.70 6.99
N GLU A 69 -11.16 11.75 6.12
CA GLU A 69 -9.77 11.36 5.82
C GLU A 69 -9.43 11.51 4.34
N GLU A 70 -8.26 12.11 4.06
CA GLU A 70 -7.76 12.44 2.72
C GLU A 70 -7.65 11.24 1.75
N ASP A 71 -7.67 10.01 2.27
CA ASP A 71 -7.41 8.80 1.48
C ASP A 71 -8.67 8.11 0.91
N VAL A 72 -9.87 8.42 1.43
CA VAL A 72 -11.13 7.81 0.96
C VAL A 72 -12.23 8.85 0.81
N ILE A 73 -12.73 9.01 -0.42
CA ILE A 73 -13.78 9.95 -0.79
C ILE A 73 -15.06 9.18 -1.09
N PHE A 74 -16.10 9.43 -0.32
CA PHE A 74 -17.44 8.88 -0.56
C PHE A 74 -18.29 9.86 -1.38
N GLU A 75 -18.85 9.37 -2.49
CA GLU A 75 -19.77 10.14 -3.33
C GLU A 75 -21.09 9.39 -3.46
N PHE A 76 -22.18 10.05 -3.08
CA PHE A 76 -23.52 9.50 -3.19
C PHE A 76 -24.07 9.76 -4.59
N THR A 77 -24.23 8.70 -5.38
CA THR A 77 -24.79 8.82 -6.73
C THR A 77 -25.65 7.62 -7.11
N ASN A 78 -26.75 7.90 -7.81
CA ASN A 78 -27.71 6.89 -8.26
C ASN A 78 -27.43 6.37 -9.67
N ASP A 79 -26.44 6.93 -10.36
CA ASP A 79 -26.12 6.59 -11.74
C ASP A 79 -24.93 5.62 -11.88
N VAL A 80 -24.31 5.24 -10.77
CA VAL A 80 -23.18 4.30 -10.70
C VAL A 80 -23.65 2.92 -10.28
N ASP A 81 -23.16 1.90 -10.98
CA ASP A 81 -23.41 0.49 -10.74
C ASP A 81 -22.10 -0.31 -10.97
N SER A 82 -22.11 -1.59 -10.61
CA SER A 82 -21.01 -2.56 -10.66
C SER A 82 -20.39 -2.73 -12.05
N LEU A 83 -21.09 -2.30 -13.09
CA LEU A 83 -20.63 -2.35 -14.47
C LEU A 83 -19.93 -1.06 -14.93
N ASN A 84 -20.26 0.09 -14.34
CA ASN A 84 -19.86 1.41 -14.86
C ASN A 84 -19.01 2.26 -13.89
N TYR A 85 -18.86 1.86 -12.62
CA TYR A 85 -18.13 2.63 -11.61
C TYR A 85 -16.69 2.97 -12.03
N SER A 86 -15.96 2.00 -12.61
CA SER A 86 -14.59 2.24 -13.10
C SER A 86 -14.53 3.23 -14.27
N THR A 87 -15.56 3.24 -15.14
CA THR A 87 -15.60 4.18 -16.28
C THR A 87 -15.94 5.61 -15.86
N LYS A 88 -16.58 5.75 -14.70
CA LYS A 88 -16.96 7.05 -14.11
C LYS A 88 -15.92 7.61 -13.15
N GLY A 89 -14.77 6.93 -13.01
CA GLY A 89 -13.65 7.40 -12.19
C GLY A 89 -13.75 7.01 -10.71
N PHE A 90 -14.59 6.03 -10.38
CA PHE A 90 -14.65 5.43 -9.03
C PHE A 90 -13.82 4.15 -8.97
N ASP A 91 -13.14 3.94 -7.85
CA ASP A 91 -12.38 2.71 -7.57
C ASP A 91 -13.26 1.58 -7.05
N ALA A 92 -14.39 1.92 -6.42
CA ALA A 92 -15.37 0.95 -5.93
C ALA A 92 -16.80 1.52 -5.95
N VAL A 93 -17.77 0.62 -5.91
CA VAL A 93 -19.19 0.94 -5.66
C VAL A 93 -19.69 0.12 -4.47
N MET A 94 -20.42 0.78 -3.57
CA MET A 94 -21.02 0.21 -2.37
C MET A 94 -22.54 0.21 -2.48
N TYR A 95 -23.16 -0.92 -2.13
CA TYR A 95 -24.62 -1.09 -2.01
C TYR A 95 -24.98 -1.34 -0.54
N PRO A 96 -25.49 -0.33 0.17
CA PRO A 96 -25.98 -0.50 1.51
C PRO A 96 -27.39 -1.10 1.51
N ALA A 97 -27.62 -2.08 2.37
CA ALA A 97 -28.92 -2.70 2.62
C ALA A 97 -29.12 -2.91 4.13
N ILE A 98 -30.35 -2.82 4.60
CA ILE A 98 -30.71 -3.18 5.98
C ILE A 98 -31.33 -4.58 5.92
N GLU A 99 -30.70 -5.54 6.59
CA GLU A 99 -31.22 -6.89 6.76
C GLU A 99 -31.23 -7.24 8.25
N ASN A 100 -32.38 -7.63 8.79
CA ASN A 100 -32.54 -7.99 10.21
C ASN A 100 -32.02 -6.91 11.20
N GLU A 101 -32.40 -5.65 11.00
CA GLU A 101 -31.95 -4.49 11.81
C GLU A 101 -30.43 -4.24 11.78
N LYS A 102 -29.69 -4.95 10.93
CA LYS A 102 -28.25 -4.77 10.73
C LYS A 102 -27.97 -4.13 9.38
N LEU A 103 -27.07 -3.16 9.38
CA LEU A 103 -26.52 -2.59 8.15
C LEU A 103 -25.57 -3.61 7.51
N ILE A 104 -25.84 -3.97 6.25
CA ILE A 104 -24.99 -4.79 5.41
C ILE A 104 -24.59 -3.96 4.20
N ALA A 105 -23.29 -3.83 3.93
CA ALA A 105 -22.77 -3.11 2.79
C ALA A 105 -22.02 -4.07 1.86
N ASN A 106 -22.51 -4.23 0.63
CA ASN A 106 -21.83 -5.02 -0.39
C ASN A 106 -20.95 -4.09 -1.25
N ILE A 107 -19.65 -4.37 -1.33
CA ILE A 107 -18.70 -3.53 -2.07
C ILE A 107 -18.20 -4.31 -3.29
N HIS A 108 -18.27 -3.68 -4.46
CA HIS A 108 -17.65 -4.16 -5.69
C HIS A 108 -16.48 -3.24 -6.06
N SER A 109 -15.29 -3.83 -6.21
CA SER A 109 -14.10 -3.16 -6.73
C SER A 109 -13.33 -4.07 -7.68
N LYS A 110 -12.66 -3.48 -8.67
CA LYS A 110 -11.78 -4.16 -9.61
C LYS A 110 -10.37 -4.31 -9.05
N LYS A 111 -10.00 -3.49 -8.07
CA LYS A 111 -8.71 -3.52 -7.38
C LYS A 111 -8.92 -4.13 -5.99
N GLN A 112 -7.97 -4.93 -5.53
CA GLN A 112 -7.97 -5.36 -4.14
C GLN A 112 -7.75 -4.14 -3.26
N LEU A 113 -8.77 -3.76 -2.47
CA LEU A 113 -8.65 -2.69 -1.49
C LEU A 113 -7.54 -3.08 -0.50
N GLY A 114 -6.59 -2.18 -0.25
CA GLY A 114 -5.50 -2.41 0.69
C GLY A 114 -6.04 -2.72 2.09
N LEU A 115 -5.29 -3.50 2.87
CA LEU A 115 -5.71 -3.96 4.22
C LEU A 115 -6.09 -2.79 5.16
N GLU A 116 -5.44 -1.64 5.02
CA GLU A 116 -5.80 -0.42 5.76
C GLU A 116 -7.20 0.08 5.42
N LYS A 117 -7.58 0.01 4.14
CA LYS A 117 -8.88 0.49 3.62
C LYS A 117 -10.04 -0.42 4.02
N SER A 118 -9.78 -1.70 4.34
CA SER A 118 -10.79 -2.63 4.87
C SER A 118 -11.26 -2.25 6.28
N ASN A 119 -10.39 -1.67 7.11
CA ASN A 119 -10.70 -1.37 8.51
C ASN A 119 -11.73 -0.23 8.66
N TYR A 120 -11.99 0.55 7.60
CA TYR A 120 -12.99 1.61 7.60
C TYR A 120 -14.42 1.11 7.37
N ILE A 121 -14.57 -0.09 6.80
CA ILE A 121 -15.89 -0.67 6.48
C ILE A 121 -16.48 -1.42 7.68
N ASP A 122 -15.63 -1.85 8.63
CA ASP A 122 -16.00 -2.71 9.76
C ASP A 122 -16.31 -1.95 11.07
N ARG A 123 -16.40 -0.62 11.08
CA ARG A 123 -16.66 0.17 12.31
C ARG A 123 -18.03 0.84 12.32
#